data_AF-A0A024UUX3-F1
#
_entry.id   AF-A0A024UUX3-F1
#
_cell.length_a   1.000
_cell.length_b   1.000
_cell.length_c   1.000
_cell.angle_alpha   90.00
_cell.angle_beta   90.00
_cell.angle_gamma   90.00
#
_symmetry.space_group_name_H-M   'P 1'
#
loop_
_entity.id
_entity.type
_entity.pdbx_description
1 polymer ?
#
loop_
_entity_poly.entity_id
_entity_poly.type
_entity_poly.pdbx_seq_one_letter_code
_entity_poly.pdbx_strand_id
1 'polypeptide(L)'
;MMTARRELERFVHYNDRFTNHEKSEAICIQLRNDAIAEVAWLQDMTVVDFHNVQTALELLIECRRTLKYTYVFGYYMAENGCRDEEKALFEFLQANLEANTEILTGLTETPLDKMNIQQVVNFTAVTHKFLRRFLDGVDDGFCS
;
A
#
# COMPACT_ATOMS: atom_id res chain seq x y z
N MET A 1 -35.54 4.00 8.61
CA MET A 1 -34.49 4.49 9.52
C MET A 1 -33.19 3.67 9.51
N MET A 2 -33.19 2.36 9.18
CA MET A 2 -31.95 1.56 9.12
C MET A 2 -31.03 1.88 7.93
N THR A 3 -31.56 2.49 6.86
CA THR A 3 -30.82 2.78 5.63
C THR A 3 -29.81 3.92 5.80
N ALA A 4 -30.22 5.09 6.32
CA ALA A 4 -29.32 6.24 6.49
C ALA A 4 -28.11 5.95 7.41
N ARG A 5 -28.33 5.15 8.46
CA ARG A 5 -27.25 4.72 9.37
C ARG A 5 -26.26 3.80 8.68
N ARG A 6 -26.74 2.82 7.91
CA ARG A 6 -25.90 1.87 7.18
C ARG A 6 -25.07 2.55 6.09
N GLU A 7 -25.65 3.51 5.37
CA GLU A 7 -24.94 4.30 4.36
C GLU A 7 -23.84 5.17 5.00
N LEU A 8 -24.13 5.78 6.16
CA LEU A 8 -23.13 6.55 6.90
C LEU A 8 -22.00 5.67 7.43
N GLU A 9 -22.32 4.51 8.02
CA GLU A 9 -21.31 3.54 8.48
C GLU A 9 -20.43 3.05 7.33
N ARG A 10 -21.00 2.81 6.13
CA ARG A 10 -20.24 2.49 4.92
C ARG A 10 -19.30 3.64 4.56
N PHE A 11 -19.82 4.87 4.45
CA PHE A 11 -19.02 6.04 4.10
C PHE A 11 -17.85 6.25 5.06
N VAL A 12 -18.10 6.19 6.38
CA VAL A 12 -17.06 6.34 7.40
C VAL A 12 -15.97 5.29 7.23
N HIS A 13 -16.33 4.02 7.01
CA HIS A 13 -15.34 2.97 6.79
C HIS A 13 -14.39 3.25 5.62
N TYR A 14 -14.93 3.58 4.44
CA TYR A 14 -14.10 3.85 3.25
C TYR A 14 -13.31 5.16 3.38
N ASN A 15 -13.90 6.19 3.99
CA ASN A 15 -13.23 7.47 4.23
C ASN A 15 -12.06 7.34 5.22
N ASP A 16 -12.23 6.57 6.30
CA ASP A 16 -11.17 6.34 7.28
C ASP A 16 -9.99 5.63 6.64
N ARG A 17 -10.27 4.61 5.81
CA ARG A 17 -9.24 3.87 5.07
C ARG A 17 -8.50 4.76 4.06
N PHE A 18 -9.22 5.58 3.30
CA PHE A 18 -8.64 6.58 2.41
C PHE A 18 -7.68 7.51 3.17
N THR A 19 -8.17 8.11 4.25
CA THR A 19 -7.44 9.10 5.04
C THR A 19 -6.20 8.50 5.70
N ASN A 20 -6.30 7.24 6.16
CA ASN A 20 -5.16 6.53 6.74
C ASN A 20 -4.07 6.27 5.70
N HIS A 21 -4.43 5.78 4.50
CA HIS A 21 -3.45 5.59 3.43
C HIS A 21 -2.84 6.90 2.92
N GLU A 22 -3.60 8.01 2.91
CA GLU A 22 -3.08 9.35 2.61
C GLU A 22 -2.01 9.80 3.62
N LYS A 23 -2.29 9.64 4.91
CA LYS A 23 -1.32 9.98 5.97
C LYS A 23 -0.09 9.09 5.90
N SER A 24 -0.27 7.78 5.72
CA SER A 24 0.84 6.84 5.58
C SER A 24 1.67 7.12 4.32
N GLU A 25 1.07 7.52 3.20
CA GLU A 25 1.80 7.97 2.00
C GLU A 25 2.74 9.14 2.33
N ALA A 26 2.24 10.14 3.07
CA ALA A 26 3.05 11.28 3.49
C ALA A 26 4.20 10.87 4.44
N ILE A 27 3.96 9.93 5.35
CA ILE A 27 5.00 9.38 6.24
C ILE A 27 6.06 8.64 5.42
N CYS A 28 5.68 7.79 4.46
CA CYS A 28 6.64 7.08 3.60
C CYS A 28 7.51 8.05 2.79
N ILE A 29 6.93 9.16 2.29
CA ILE A 29 7.69 10.23 1.61
C ILE A 29 8.72 10.86 2.56
N GLN A 30 8.32 11.14 3.80
CA GLN A 30 9.21 11.70 4.81
C GLN A 30 10.35 10.73 5.15
N LEU A 31 10.03 9.46 5.45
CA LEU A 31 11.01 8.41 5.72
C LEU A 31 12.05 8.27 4.60
N ARG A 32 11.61 8.36 3.34
CA ARG A 32 12.54 8.33 2.19
C ARG A 32 13.48 9.52 2.17
N ASN A 33 12.98 10.72 2.46
CA ASN A 33 13.82 11.91 2.49
C ASN A 33 14.80 11.88 3.66
N ASP A 34 14.36 11.39 4.83
CA ASP A 34 15.21 11.22 6.02
C ASP A 34 16.30 10.18 5.76
N ALA A 35 15.96 9.04 5.15
CA ALA A 35 16.92 8.01 4.77
C ALA A 35 18.03 8.55 3.84
N ILE A 36 17.68 9.44 2.90
CA ILE A 36 18.63 10.12 2.01
C ILE A 36 19.55 11.07 2.79
N ALA A 37 19.03 11.77 3.80
CA ALA A 37 19.83 12.68 4.62
C ALA A 37 20.76 11.91 5.57
N GLU A 38 20.32 10.76 6.09
CA GLU A 38 21.04 9.97 7.08
C GLU A 38 22.13 9.07 6.51
N VAL A 39 21.96 8.54 5.28
CA VAL A 39 22.91 7.57 4.70
C VAL A 39 24.34 8.10 4.60
N ALA A 40 24.52 9.41 4.44
CA ALA A 40 25.83 10.04 4.40
C ALA A 40 26.66 9.83 5.69
N TRP A 41 26.01 9.50 6.80
CA TRP A 41 26.62 9.29 8.11
C TRP A 41 26.81 7.81 8.45
N LEU A 42 26.32 6.89 7.62
CA LEU A 42 26.41 5.44 7.84
C LEU A 42 27.67 4.87 7.20
N GLN A 43 28.55 4.28 8.01
CA GLN A 43 29.82 3.70 7.54
C GLN A 43 29.65 2.32 6.91
N ASP A 44 28.67 1.54 7.39
CA ASP A 44 28.49 0.13 7.00
C ASP A 44 27.41 -0.08 5.93
N MET A 45 26.70 0.97 5.52
CA MET A 45 25.66 0.89 4.49
C MET A 45 26.28 0.92 3.09
N THR A 46 26.09 -0.13 2.30
CA THR A 46 26.56 -0.12 0.90
C THR A 46 25.62 0.67 -0.01
N VAL A 47 26.14 1.17 -1.13
CA VAL A 47 25.32 1.87 -2.14
C VAL A 47 24.19 0.98 -2.67
N VAL A 48 24.45 -0.32 -2.82
CA VAL A 48 23.47 -1.31 -3.29
C VAL A 48 22.38 -1.51 -2.25
N ASP A 49 22.76 -1.69 -0.97
CA ASP A 49 21.79 -1.86 0.11
C ASP A 49 20.91 -0.62 0.28
N PHE A 50 21.51 0.57 0.21
CA PHE A 50 20.75 1.81 0.26
C PHE A 50 19.79 1.95 -0.92
N HIS A 51 20.21 1.60 -2.14
CA HIS A 51 19.34 1.60 -3.31
C HIS A 51 18.15 0.63 -3.15
N ASN A 52 18.36 -0.54 -2.54
CA ASN A 52 17.29 -1.48 -2.22
C ASN A 52 16.27 -0.88 -1.25
N VAL A 53 16.73 -0.14 -0.22
CA VAL A 53 15.86 0.56 0.73
C VAL A 53 15.06 1.68 0.04
N GLN A 54 15.70 2.47 -0.82
CA GLN A 54 15.00 3.49 -1.60
C GLN A 54 13.91 2.89 -2.48
N THR A 55 14.21 1.79 -3.16
CA THR A 55 13.24 1.06 -4.00
C THR A 55 12.04 0.59 -3.16
N ALA A 56 12.28 0.06 -1.96
CA ALA A 56 11.22 -0.36 -1.05
C ALA A 56 10.31 0.81 -0.64
N LEU A 57 10.89 1.95 -0.29
CA LEU A 57 10.17 3.14 0.12
C LEU A 57 9.37 3.77 -1.03
N GLU A 58 9.92 3.78 -2.25
CA GLU A 58 9.19 4.21 -3.45
C GLU A 58 7.99 3.30 -3.73
N LEU A 59 8.19 1.98 -3.64
CA LEU A 59 7.09 1.01 -3.77
C LEU A 59 6.01 1.21 -2.70
N LEU A 60 6.39 1.48 -1.45
CA LEU A 60 5.43 1.78 -0.38
C LEU A 60 4.58 2.99 -0.73
N ILE A 61 5.19 4.08 -1.21
CA ILE A 61 4.46 5.29 -1.64
C ILE A 61 3.44 4.94 -2.74
N GLU A 62 3.85 4.14 -3.73
CA GLU A 62 2.96 3.68 -4.80
C GLU A 62 1.82 2.79 -4.28
N CYS A 63 2.12 1.85 -3.38
CA CYS A 63 1.14 0.98 -2.76
C CYS A 63 0.12 1.78 -1.92
N ARG A 64 0.57 2.74 -1.11
CA ARG A 64 -0.30 3.62 -0.32
C ARG A 64 -1.21 4.45 -1.21
N ARG A 65 -0.66 5.03 -2.28
CA ARG A 65 -1.46 5.77 -3.26
C ARG A 65 -2.49 4.89 -3.94
N THR A 66 -2.09 3.70 -4.36
CA THR A 66 -2.99 2.72 -4.99
C THR A 66 -4.10 2.37 -4.00
N LEU A 67 -3.77 1.87 -2.81
CA LEU A 67 -4.71 1.47 -1.76
C LEU A 67 -5.68 2.60 -1.41
N LYS A 68 -5.20 3.85 -1.29
CA LYS A 68 -6.07 5.02 -1.10
C LYS A 68 -7.19 5.08 -2.14
N TYR A 69 -6.87 4.91 -3.42
CA TYR A 69 -7.86 4.93 -4.50
C TYR A 69 -8.65 3.63 -4.64
N THR A 70 -8.13 2.48 -4.20
CA THR A 70 -8.91 1.24 -4.17
C THR A 70 -10.10 1.35 -3.22
N TYR A 71 -9.97 2.05 -2.09
CA TYR A 71 -11.10 2.32 -1.20
C TYR A 71 -12.14 3.26 -1.83
N VAL A 72 -11.73 4.24 -2.64
CA VAL A 72 -12.69 5.06 -3.42
C VAL A 72 -13.43 4.20 -4.43
N PHE A 73 -12.72 3.36 -5.17
CA PHE A 73 -13.33 2.46 -6.16
C PHE A 73 -14.29 1.46 -5.50
N GLY A 74 -13.85 0.81 -4.42
CA GLY A 74 -14.65 -0.18 -3.68
C GLY A 74 -15.93 0.40 -3.09
N TYR A 75 -15.95 1.70 -2.71
CA TYR A 75 -17.16 2.38 -2.26
C TYR A 75 -18.25 2.38 -3.35
N TYR A 76 -17.87 2.64 -4.60
CA TYR A 76 -18.80 2.72 -5.74
C TYR A 76 -19.09 1.37 -6.42
N MET A 77 -18.26 0.33 -6.22
CA MET A 77 -18.53 -1.01 -6.77
C MET A 77 -19.91 -1.55 -6.37
N ALA A 78 -20.35 -1.29 -5.13
CA ALA A 78 -21.66 -1.72 -4.64
C ALA A 78 -22.84 -0.97 -5.30
N GLU A 79 -22.60 0.24 -5.78
CA GLU A 79 -23.61 1.10 -6.40
C GLU A 79 -23.76 0.84 -7.91
N ASN A 80 -22.69 0.33 -8.55
CA ASN A 80 -22.60 0.15 -10.00
C ASN A 80 -23.05 -1.24 -10.50
N GLY A 81 -23.58 -2.10 -9.63
CA GLY A 81 -24.10 -3.42 -10.03
C GLY A 81 -23.03 -4.44 -10.42
N CYS A 82 -21.81 -4.28 -9.92
CA CYS A 82 -20.70 -5.21 -10.14
C CYS A 82 -21.03 -6.60 -9.56
N ARG A 83 -20.57 -7.69 -10.20
CA ARG A 83 -20.93 -9.05 -9.76
C ARG A 83 -20.27 -9.37 -8.41
N ASP A 84 -20.94 -10.17 -7.59
CA ASP A 84 -20.44 -10.56 -6.27
C ASP A 84 -19.06 -11.25 -6.37
N GLU A 85 -18.83 -12.08 -7.40
CA GLU A 85 -17.53 -12.71 -7.63
C GLU A 85 -16.40 -11.71 -7.95
N GLU A 86 -16.68 -10.64 -8.69
CA GLU A 86 -15.69 -9.64 -9.08
C GLU A 86 -15.31 -8.78 -7.88
N LYS A 87 -16.32 -8.39 -7.10
CA LYS A 87 -16.11 -7.69 -5.83
C LYS A 87 -15.30 -8.53 -4.86
N ALA A 88 -15.61 -9.81 -4.72
CA ALA A 88 -14.85 -10.71 -3.84
C ALA A 88 -13.39 -10.85 -4.28
N LEU A 89 -13.13 -10.95 -5.59
CA LEU A 89 -11.76 -11.01 -6.13
C LEU A 89 -11.01 -9.68 -5.92
N PHE A 90 -11.67 -8.54 -6.15
CA PHE A 90 -11.12 -7.22 -5.87
C PHE A 90 -10.71 -7.08 -4.39
N GLU A 91 -11.62 -7.39 -3.46
CA GLU A 91 -11.37 -7.30 -2.02
C GLU A 91 -10.25 -8.26 -1.58
N PHE A 92 -10.19 -9.46 -2.18
CA PHE A 92 -9.11 -10.42 -1.94
C PHE A 92 -7.75 -9.89 -2.38
N LEU A 93 -7.64 -9.32 -3.59
CA LEU A 93 -6.38 -8.77 -4.07
C LEU A 93 -5.98 -7.51 -3.29
N GLN A 94 -6.94 -6.63 -2.98
CA GLN A 94 -6.74 -5.45 -2.14
C GLN A 94 -6.16 -5.85 -0.76
N ALA A 95 -6.78 -6.83 -0.10
CA ALA A 95 -6.33 -7.30 1.21
C ALA A 95 -4.91 -7.90 1.18
N ASN A 96 -4.56 -8.65 0.12
CA ASN A 96 -3.22 -9.20 -0.03
C ASN A 96 -2.15 -8.10 -0.23
N LEU A 97 -2.47 -7.08 -1.04
CA LEU A 97 -1.61 -5.93 -1.25
C LEU A 97 -1.44 -5.13 0.06
N GLU A 98 -2.52 -4.85 0.77
CA GLU A 98 -2.49 -4.10 2.03
C GLU A 98 -1.68 -4.83 3.10
N ALA A 99 -1.92 -6.13 3.28
CA ALA A 99 -1.17 -6.95 4.25
C ALA A 99 0.34 -6.93 4.01
N ASN A 100 0.79 -7.05 2.75
CA ASN A 100 2.22 -7.01 2.44
C ASN A 100 2.79 -5.60 2.55
N THR A 101 1.99 -4.58 2.22
CA THR A 101 2.37 -3.16 2.40
C THR A 101 2.61 -2.85 3.88
N GLU A 102 1.78 -3.36 4.80
CA GLU A 102 2.00 -3.17 6.24
C GLU A 102 3.24 -3.90 6.75
N ILE A 103 3.51 -5.13 6.28
CA ILE A 103 4.73 -5.85 6.64
C ILE A 103 5.97 -5.08 6.17
N LEU A 104 5.97 -4.63 4.91
CA LEU A 104 7.08 -3.86 4.37
C LEU A 104 7.26 -2.51 5.10
N THR A 105 6.15 -1.86 5.48
CA THR A 105 6.18 -0.63 6.29
C THR A 105 6.94 -0.86 7.59
N GLY A 106 6.58 -1.89 8.37
CA GLY A 106 7.26 -2.19 9.64
C GLY A 106 8.74 -2.53 9.48
N LEU A 107 9.16 -3.14 8.37
CA LEU A 107 10.57 -3.36 8.07
C LEU A 107 11.31 -2.05 7.79
N THR A 108 10.69 -1.13 7.03
CA THR A 108 11.29 0.15 6.64
C THR A 108 11.25 1.23 7.73
N GLU A 109 10.43 1.06 8.78
CA GLU A 109 10.43 1.93 9.97
C GLU A 109 11.60 1.65 10.92
N THR A 110 12.34 0.54 10.70
CA THR A 110 13.55 0.25 11.47
C THR A 110 14.66 1.22 11.07
N PRO A 111 15.46 1.76 12.03
CA PRO A 111 16.63 2.58 11.70
C PRO A 111 17.54 1.92 10.67
N LEU A 112 18.09 2.71 9.74
CA LEU A 112 18.88 2.21 8.61
C LEU A 112 20.06 1.31 9.03
N ASP A 113 20.73 1.62 10.14
CA ASP A 113 21.85 0.86 10.69
C ASP A 113 21.45 -0.53 11.26
N LYS A 114 20.15 -0.75 11.51
CA LYS A 114 19.60 -1.98 12.09
C LYS A 114 18.64 -2.69 11.15
N MET A 115 18.43 -2.14 9.96
CA MET A 115 17.45 -2.64 9.01
C MET A 115 17.88 -4.00 8.44
N ASN A 116 16.96 -4.96 8.42
CA ASN A 116 17.20 -6.24 7.76
C ASN A 116 16.99 -6.09 6.25
N ILE A 117 18.06 -5.71 5.54
CA ILE A 117 18.04 -5.44 4.10
C ILE A 117 17.54 -6.64 3.30
N GLN A 118 17.91 -7.87 3.70
CA GLN A 118 17.46 -9.07 3.01
C GLN A 118 15.94 -9.25 3.09
N GLN A 119 15.34 -8.99 4.25
CA GLN A 119 13.88 -9.03 4.39
C GLN A 119 13.21 -7.91 3.61
N VAL A 120 13.76 -6.69 3.64
CA VAL A 120 13.26 -5.55 2.86
C VAL A 120 13.22 -5.89 1.38
N VAL A 121 14.31 -6.42 0.81
CA VAL A 121 14.37 -6.83 -0.60
C VAL A 121 13.34 -7.91 -0.91
N ASN A 122 13.23 -8.94 -0.07
CA ASN A 122 12.30 -10.04 -0.27
C ASN A 122 10.84 -9.56 -0.27
N PHE A 123 10.45 -8.76 0.74
CA PHE A 123 9.10 -8.23 0.84
C PHE A 123 8.80 -7.17 -0.21
N THR A 124 9.79 -6.40 -0.67
CA THR A 124 9.65 -5.48 -1.81
C THR A 124 9.25 -6.27 -3.07
N ALA A 125 9.98 -7.34 -3.38
CA ALA A 125 9.68 -8.16 -4.56
C ALA A 125 8.29 -8.82 -4.49
N VAL A 126 7.88 -9.29 -3.31
CA VAL A 126 6.56 -9.89 -3.10
C VAL A 126 5.45 -8.84 -3.19
N THR A 127 5.63 -7.69 -2.54
CA THR A 127 4.66 -6.58 -2.55
C THR A 127 4.45 -6.06 -3.97
N HIS A 128 5.53 -5.91 -4.74
CA HIS A 128 5.45 -5.49 -6.14
C HIS A 128 4.61 -6.48 -6.98
N LYS A 129 4.74 -7.79 -6.75
CA LYS A 129 3.89 -8.79 -7.42
C LYS A 129 2.42 -8.65 -7.06
N PHE A 130 2.10 -8.36 -5.79
CA PHE A 130 0.71 -8.11 -5.39
C PHE A 130 0.14 -6.84 -6.01
N LEU A 131 0.93 -5.77 -6.05
CA LEU A 131 0.54 -4.52 -6.69
C LEU A 131 0.24 -4.74 -8.18
N ARG A 132 1.16 -5.39 -8.90
CA ARG A 132 0.96 -5.74 -10.32
C ARG A 132 -0.29 -6.56 -10.54
N ARG A 133 -0.47 -7.65 -9.77
CA ARG A 133 -1.67 -8.51 -9.88
C ARG A 133 -2.96 -7.75 -9.61
N PHE A 134 -2.95 -6.80 -8.67
CA PHE A 134 -4.11 -5.97 -8.40
C PHE A 134 -4.41 -5.04 -9.59
N LEU A 135 -3.40 -4.33 -10.10
CA LEU A 135 -3.56 -3.41 -11.23
C LEU A 135 -3.99 -4.14 -12.51
N ASP A 136 -3.34 -5.26 -12.83
CA ASP A 136 -3.70 -6.09 -13.99
C ASP A 136 -5.16 -6.58 -13.86
N GLY A 137 -5.61 -6.97 -12.65
CA GLY A 137 -7.00 -7.37 -12.42
C GLY A 137 -8.01 -6.23 -12.59
N VAL A 138 -7.63 -4.99 -12.25
CA VAL A 138 -8.47 -3.80 -12.49
C VAL A 138 -8.57 -3.51 -13.98
N ASP A 139 -7.45 -3.60 -14.70
CA ASP A 139 -7.36 -3.34 -16.15
C ASP A 139 -8.08 -4.41 -16.98
N ASP A 140 -8.00 -5.68 -16.59
CA ASP A 140 -8.69 -6.80 -17.23
C ASP A 140 -10.21 -6.82 -16.95
N GLY A 141 -10.70 -5.86 -16.17
CA GLY A 141 -12.11 -5.59 -15.97
C GLY A 141 -12.66 -6.27 -14.72
N PHE A 142 -12.49 -5.62 -13.56
CA PHE A 142 -13.32 -5.98 -12.40
C PHE A 142 -14.80 -5.65 -12.58
N CYS A 143 -15.21 -4.89 -13.59
CA CYS A 143 -16.63 -4.65 -13.89
C CYS A 143 -16.82 -4.25 -15.38
N SER A 144 -16.44 -5.12 -16.33
CA SER A 144 -16.71 -4.94 -17.78
C SER A 144 -18.03 -5.57 -18.22
#